data_AF-A0A421CHC2-F1
#
_entry.id   AF-A0A421CHC2-F1
#
_cell.length_a   1.000
_cell.length_b   1.000
_cell.length_c   1.000
_cell.angle_alpha   90.00
_cell.angle_beta   90.00
_cell.angle_gamma   90.00
#
_symmetry.space_group_name_H-M   'P 1'
#
loop_
_entity.id
_entity.type
_entity.pdbx_description
1 polymer ?
#
loop_
_entity_poly.entity_id
_entity_poly.type
_entity_poly.pdbx_seq_one_letter_code
_entity_poly.pdbx_strand_id
1 'polypeptide(L)'
;MAENDQDRSTERLAGYATLIERYDLDVIPNWHRSLVTTSGIRRIGSSEGIVEETYPSKYWPGDTLGNHLEFALKYDGTNLAILDSLFREASEEDFLQYVRSRPTGKYARRLWYLYEFLTGKMLPLDDLKQGNYIDLLEPDEYFTVSPARQIRRQRINDNLLGNSCFCPIVRRTETLRSFETADLAGRCRRAVAGYSPELLRRALGYLYTKETKSSFEIENIKPTSTRTERFVALLQLAEQEDFCRKPRLIELQNRIVDQRFRDYDYRTCQNYVGETIVWQKERIHFICPKPEDLADMMEGLITAHKSMDDSDVSPVVHAAVISYGFVFLHPFQDGNGRIHRFLIHNILARRGFTPKGVMFPVSASMLKNPADYDASLEAFSRHIMALAEYSLDEEGRMTVHNDTARWYRYIDMTPQVEALFKFIDQTIEVELTQELAFLANYDETKKAIQKIVDMPDRLIDLFIRFCLQNNGRLSAQKRKSHSDFLSDEEITHMEQAVLAAYGDMTSNAD
;
A
#
# COMPACT_ATOMS: atom_id res chain seq x y z
N MET A 1 16.78 -10.54 35.13
CA MET A 1 15.30 -10.50 34.99
C MET A 1 14.64 -10.41 36.37
N ALA A 2 14.85 -9.31 37.11
CA ALA A 2 14.12 -9.05 38.37
C ALA A 2 14.29 -7.58 38.86
N GLU A 3 14.32 -6.59 37.95
CA GLU A 3 14.49 -5.17 38.36
C GLU A 3 13.51 -4.18 37.69
N ASN A 4 12.58 -4.63 36.85
CA ASN A 4 11.70 -3.72 36.08
C ASN A 4 10.22 -3.70 36.50
N ASP A 5 9.82 -4.43 37.54
CA ASP A 5 8.40 -4.60 37.88
C ASP A 5 7.90 -3.68 39.01
N GLN A 6 8.80 -2.93 39.67
CA GLN A 6 8.42 -2.03 40.78
C GLN A 6 8.05 -0.59 40.35
N ASP A 7 8.44 -0.16 39.13
CA ASP A 7 8.20 1.23 38.67
C ASP A 7 6.80 1.44 38.03
N ARG A 8 6.12 0.35 37.63
CA ARG A 8 4.78 0.41 36.99
C ARG A 8 3.64 0.79 37.94
N SER A 9 3.84 0.74 39.26
CA SER A 9 2.79 1.05 40.25
C SER A 9 2.43 2.55 40.39
N THR A 10 3.12 3.43 39.65
CA THR A 10 2.95 4.90 39.71
C THR A 10 2.44 5.52 38.40
N GLU A 11 2.14 4.70 37.39
CA GLU A 11 1.71 5.15 36.06
C GLU A 11 0.22 4.90 35.85
N ARG A 12 -0.47 5.86 35.22
CA ARG A 12 -1.90 5.79 34.86
C ARG A 12 -2.06 5.99 33.36
N LEU A 13 -2.97 5.27 32.73
CA LEU A 13 -3.28 5.48 31.31
C LEU A 13 -3.87 6.89 31.08
N ALA A 14 -3.57 7.48 29.93
CA ALA A 14 -4.19 8.72 29.45
C ALA A 14 -4.62 8.59 27.98
N GLY A 15 -5.43 9.55 27.51
CA GLY A 15 -5.86 9.60 26.11
C GLY A 15 -6.69 8.38 25.68
N TYR A 16 -6.42 7.85 24.48
CA TYR A 16 -7.17 6.70 23.95
C TYR A 16 -7.00 5.46 24.82
N ALA A 17 -5.83 5.24 25.43
CA ALA A 17 -5.58 4.04 26.24
C ALA A 17 -6.56 3.93 27.42
N THR A 18 -6.85 5.04 28.10
CA THR A 18 -7.86 5.07 29.17
C THR A 18 -9.26 4.84 28.62
N LEU A 19 -9.58 5.41 27.45
CA LEU A 19 -10.92 5.33 26.87
C LEU A 19 -11.23 3.92 26.38
N ILE A 20 -10.24 3.25 25.77
CA ILE A 20 -10.35 1.85 25.36
C ILE A 20 -10.62 0.95 26.58
N GLU A 21 -9.83 1.10 27.65
CA GLU A 21 -10.02 0.30 28.88
C GLU A 21 -11.34 0.62 29.58
N ARG A 22 -11.72 1.91 29.69
CA ARG A 22 -12.93 2.35 30.39
C ARG A 22 -14.22 1.85 29.74
N TYR A 23 -14.25 1.80 28.41
CA TYR A 23 -15.44 1.40 27.65
C TYR A 23 -15.33 -0.02 27.08
N ASP A 24 -14.29 -0.78 27.45
CA ASP A 24 -14.03 -2.16 26.98
C ASP A 24 -14.10 -2.29 25.44
N LEU A 25 -13.43 -1.38 24.73
CA LEU A 25 -13.54 -1.27 23.28
C LEU A 25 -12.70 -2.33 22.56
N ASP A 26 -13.35 -3.09 21.68
CA ASP A 26 -12.67 -4.04 20.78
C ASP A 26 -12.15 -3.30 19.52
N VAL A 27 -10.89 -2.84 19.59
CA VAL A 27 -10.28 -1.98 18.57
C VAL A 27 -8.85 -2.40 18.25
N ILE A 28 -8.41 -2.09 17.02
CA ILE A 28 -6.99 -2.15 16.68
C ILE A 28 -6.25 -1.12 17.56
N PRO A 29 -5.19 -1.53 18.29
CA PRO A 29 -4.43 -0.63 19.12
C PRO A 29 -3.92 0.59 18.36
N ASN A 30 -3.97 1.77 18.99
CA ASN A 30 -3.40 2.97 18.39
C ASN A 30 -1.88 2.86 18.31
N TRP A 31 -1.28 3.52 17.31
CA TRP A 31 0.18 3.59 17.15
C TRP A 31 0.90 4.27 18.32
N HIS A 32 0.17 5.09 19.09
CA HIS A 32 0.67 5.81 20.25
C HIS A 32 -0.16 5.47 21.49
N ARG A 33 0.54 5.16 22.59
CA ARG A 33 -0.04 4.88 23.89
C ARG A 33 0.52 5.84 24.94
N SER A 34 -0.36 6.62 25.53
CA SER A 34 0.01 7.60 26.56
C SER A 34 -0.20 7.09 27.97
N LEU A 35 0.80 7.32 28.83
CA LEU A 35 0.72 7.15 30.28
C LEU A 35 1.06 8.46 30.98
N VAL A 36 0.63 8.62 32.22
CA VAL A 36 0.97 9.74 33.11
C VAL A 36 1.51 9.17 34.41
N THR A 37 2.72 9.59 34.79
CA THR A 37 3.35 9.19 36.05
C THR A 37 3.12 10.23 37.15
N THR A 38 2.91 9.77 38.38
CA THR A 38 2.84 10.66 39.56
C THR A 38 4.19 11.28 39.93
N SER A 39 5.30 10.64 39.54
CA SER A 39 6.66 11.08 39.84
C SER A 39 7.61 10.67 38.72
N GLY A 40 8.16 11.62 37.98
CA GLY A 40 9.08 11.32 36.90
C GLY A 40 9.17 12.41 35.84
N ILE A 41 10.12 12.22 34.92
CA ILE A 41 10.26 13.04 33.71
C ILE A 41 9.57 12.37 32.53
N ARG A 42 9.41 13.10 31.42
CA ARG A 42 8.88 12.56 30.17
C ARG A 42 9.77 11.40 29.68
N ARG A 43 9.19 10.25 29.38
CA ARG A 43 9.88 9.07 28.84
C ARG A 43 9.20 8.63 27.56
N ILE A 44 9.99 8.24 26.56
CA ILE A 44 9.49 7.68 25.30
C ILE A 44 10.16 6.32 25.13
N GLY A 45 9.34 5.29 24.91
CA GLY A 45 9.75 3.94 24.56
C GLY A 45 8.99 3.45 23.34
N SER A 46 9.38 2.28 22.84
CA SER A 46 8.65 1.59 21.78
C SER A 46 8.55 0.11 22.14
N SER A 47 7.35 -0.45 22.06
CA SER A 47 7.10 -1.88 22.27
C SER A 47 6.19 -2.39 21.16
N GLU A 48 6.59 -3.46 20.47
CA GLU A 48 5.81 -4.11 19.41
C GLU A 48 5.30 -3.16 18.30
N GLY A 49 6.04 -2.09 18.01
CA GLY A 49 5.66 -1.08 16.99
C GLY A 49 4.73 0.02 17.50
N ILE A 50 4.33 -0.01 18.76
CA ILE A 50 3.58 1.05 19.44
C ILE A 50 4.57 1.96 20.16
N VAL A 51 4.43 3.27 19.96
CA VAL A 51 5.16 4.29 20.73
C VAL A 51 4.47 4.43 22.08
N GLU A 52 5.18 4.12 23.15
CA GLU A 52 4.70 4.29 24.52
C GLU A 52 5.34 5.53 25.12
N GLU A 53 4.52 6.49 25.52
CA GLU A 53 4.99 7.76 26.05
C GLU A 53 4.42 8.06 27.43
N THR A 54 5.33 8.17 28.41
CA THR A 54 4.98 8.55 29.78
C THR A 54 5.18 10.05 29.96
N TYR A 55 4.10 10.75 30.30
CA TYR A 55 4.06 12.17 30.60
C TYR A 55 4.16 12.44 32.12
N PRO A 56 4.78 13.55 32.54
CA PRO A 56 4.75 13.99 33.94
C PRO A 56 3.33 14.32 34.43
N SER A 57 3.11 14.25 35.75
CA SER A 57 1.81 14.47 36.42
C SER A 57 1.02 15.72 35.99
N LYS A 58 1.71 16.81 35.63
CA LYS A 58 1.08 18.06 35.14
C LYS A 58 0.29 17.89 33.84
N TYR A 59 0.49 16.80 33.10
CA TYR A 59 -0.23 16.48 31.87
C TYR A 59 -1.47 15.61 32.11
N TRP A 60 -1.79 15.26 33.37
CA TRP A 60 -3.02 14.53 33.68
C TRP A 60 -4.23 15.28 33.10
N PRO A 61 -5.02 14.65 32.20
CA PRO A 61 -6.09 15.36 31.51
C PRO A 61 -7.29 15.67 32.41
N GLY A 62 -7.44 14.94 33.52
CA GLY A 62 -8.67 14.89 34.32
C GLY A 62 -9.39 13.56 34.11
N ASP A 63 -10.59 13.40 34.67
CA ASP A 63 -11.27 12.10 34.69
C ASP A 63 -12.42 11.97 33.67
N THR A 64 -12.79 13.05 32.99
CA THR A 64 -13.96 13.07 32.08
C THR A 64 -13.63 12.54 30.69
N LEU A 65 -14.67 12.06 29.96
CA LEU A 65 -14.57 11.63 28.56
C LEU A 65 -13.90 12.72 27.69
N GLY A 66 -14.41 13.95 27.78
CA GLY A 66 -13.91 15.08 27.00
C GLY A 66 -12.44 15.42 27.28
N ASN A 67 -11.98 15.25 28.53
CA ASN A 67 -10.59 15.48 28.88
C ASN A 67 -9.65 14.49 28.18
N HIS A 68 -9.98 13.19 28.22
CA HIS A 68 -9.18 12.16 27.56
C HIS A 68 -9.28 12.25 26.03
N LEU A 69 -10.42 12.62 25.46
CA LEU A 69 -10.57 12.87 24.02
C LEU A 69 -9.70 14.04 23.53
N GLU A 70 -9.71 15.17 24.26
CA GLU A 70 -8.86 16.32 23.95
C GLU A 70 -7.37 15.95 24.03
N PHE A 71 -7.00 15.21 25.08
CA PHE A 71 -5.64 14.70 25.26
C PHE A 71 -5.24 13.79 24.10
N ALA A 72 -6.11 12.84 23.71
CA ALA A 72 -5.85 11.90 22.64
C ALA A 72 -5.59 12.62 21.30
N LEU A 73 -6.46 13.56 20.90
CA LEU A 73 -6.25 14.33 19.66
C LEU A 73 -4.98 15.19 19.67
N LYS A 74 -4.46 15.53 20.85
CA LYS A 74 -3.26 16.35 21.01
C LYS A 74 -1.97 15.54 21.05
N TYR A 75 -2.00 14.33 21.61
CA TYR A 75 -0.80 13.57 21.93
C TYR A 75 -0.78 12.17 21.29
N ASP A 76 -1.93 11.52 21.15
CA ASP A 76 -2.06 10.18 20.53
C ASP A 76 -2.36 10.24 19.03
N GLY A 77 -2.71 11.42 18.52
CA GLY A 77 -3.12 11.64 17.14
C GLY A 77 -4.61 11.37 16.88
N THR A 78 -5.03 11.50 15.62
CA THR A 78 -6.42 11.23 15.22
C THR A 78 -6.56 9.79 14.76
N ASN A 79 -7.44 9.02 15.41
CA ASN A 79 -7.74 7.64 15.03
C ASN A 79 -9.26 7.48 14.86
N LEU A 80 -9.71 7.41 13.60
CA LEU A 80 -11.13 7.40 13.28
C LEU A 80 -11.83 6.10 13.70
N ALA A 81 -11.14 4.95 13.65
CA ALA A 81 -11.72 3.66 14.05
C ALA A 81 -11.98 3.60 15.57
N ILE A 82 -11.06 4.12 16.38
CA ILE A 82 -11.23 4.20 17.84
C ILE A 82 -12.35 5.19 18.17
N LEU A 83 -12.38 6.36 17.51
CA LEU A 83 -13.43 7.36 17.72
C LEU A 83 -14.82 6.84 17.32
N ASP A 84 -14.95 6.13 16.20
CA ASP A 84 -16.23 5.54 15.78
C ASP A 84 -16.73 4.51 16.81
N SER A 85 -15.83 3.66 17.31
CA SER A 85 -16.17 2.67 18.33
C SER A 85 -16.56 3.33 19.65
N LEU A 86 -15.79 4.33 20.09
CA LEU A 86 -16.06 5.06 21.32
C LEU A 86 -17.38 5.85 21.26
N PHE A 87 -17.69 6.53 20.16
CA PHE A 87 -18.90 7.34 20.06
C PHE A 87 -20.20 6.54 20.03
N ARG A 88 -20.12 5.23 19.75
CA ARG A 88 -21.26 4.31 19.82
C ARG A 88 -21.55 3.86 21.25
N GLU A 89 -20.52 3.70 22.07
CA GLU A 89 -20.64 3.24 23.46
C GLU A 89 -20.77 4.40 24.47
N ALA A 90 -20.14 5.53 24.18
CA ALA A 90 -20.12 6.68 25.08
C ALA A 90 -21.46 7.42 25.12
N SER A 91 -21.81 7.97 26.29
CA SER A 91 -22.98 8.82 26.48
C SER A 91 -22.89 10.08 25.62
N GLU A 92 -23.92 10.31 24.80
CA GLU A 92 -24.05 11.55 24.02
C GLU A 92 -24.05 12.80 24.93
N GLU A 93 -24.66 12.73 26.11
CA GLU A 93 -24.73 13.88 27.01
C GLU A 93 -23.34 14.25 27.58
N ASP A 94 -22.51 13.25 27.90
CA ASP A 94 -21.14 13.49 28.37
C ASP A 94 -20.31 14.18 27.27
N PHE A 95 -20.50 13.77 26.02
CA PHE A 95 -19.87 14.39 24.86
C PHE A 95 -20.38 15.82 24.64
N LEU A 96 -21.70 16.03 24.68
CA LEU A 96 -22.33 17.35 24.56
C LEU A 96 -21.86 18.32 25.64
N GLN A 97 -21.74 17.85 26.89
CA GLN A 97 -21.24 18.65 28.00
C GLN A 97 -19.83 19.18 27.71
N TYR A 98 -18.95 18.34 27.16
CA TYR A 98 -17.61 18.75 26.77
C TYR A 98 -17.64 19.79 25.64
N VAL A 99 -18.37 19.55 24.55
CA VAL A 99 -18.43 20.51 23.42
C VAL A 99 -19.03 21.85 23.86
N ARG A 100 -20.09 21.84 24.67
CA ARG A 100 -20.72 23.06 25.24
C ARG A 100 -19.79 23.83 26.18
N SER A 101 -18.89 23.14 26.87
CA SER A 101 -17.93 23.80 27.77
C SER A 101 -16.87 24.62 27.02
N ARG A 102 -16.60 24.28 25.75
CA ARG A 102 -15.54 24.89 24.93
C ARG A 102 -15.96 25.05 23.45
N PRO A 103 -17.07 25.74 23.14
CA PRO A 103 -17.70 25.69 21.81
C PRO A 103 -16.82 26.23 20.68
N THR A 104 -15.91 27.16 20.96
CA THR A 104 -14.97 27.72 19.98
C THR A 104 -13.59 27.04 20.00
N GLY A 105 -13.36 26.12 20.95
CA GLY A 105 -12.10 25.43 21.15
C GLY A 105 -11.73 24.56 19.95
N LYS A 106 -10.43 24.52 19.60
CA LYS A 106 -9.92 23.75 18.45
C LYS A 106 -10.36 22.28 18.51
N TYR A 107 -10.09 21.61 19.62
CA TYR A 107 -10.38 20.18 19.79
C TYR A 107 -11.87 19.89 19.93
N ALA A 108 -12.63 20.73 20.63
CA ALA A 108 -14.09 20.59 20.72
C ALA A 108 -14.77 20.66 19.34
N ARG A 109 -14.34 21.59 18.47
CA ARG A 109 -14.87 21.70 17.10
C ARG A 109 -14.49 20.51 16.22
N ARG A 110 -13.24 20.03 16.33
CA ARG A 110 -12.79 18.80 15.64
C ARG A 110 -13.58 17.58 16.09
N LEU A 111 -13.70 17.36 17.40
CA LEU A 111 -14.46 16.24 17.97
C LEU A 111 -15.93 16.32 17.58
N TRP A 112 -16.54 17.51 17.66
CA TRP A 112 -17.93 17.71 17.23
C TRP A 112 -18.11 17.29 15.76
N TYR A 113 -17.26 17.76 14.85
CA TYR A 113 -17.34 17.32 13.46
C TYR A 113 -17.17 15.80 13.31
N LEU A 114 -16.17 15.21 13.97
CA LEU A 114 -15.88 13.78 13.90
C LEU A 114 -17.03 12.93 14.45
N TYR A 115 -17.69 13.36 15.52
CA TYR A 115 -18.84 12.66 16.06
C TYR A 115 -19.93 12.51 15.00
N GLU A 116 -20.29 13.60 14.33
CA GLU A 116 -21.36 13.59 13.34
C GLU A 116 -20.97 12.90 12.04
N PHE A 117 -19.70 13.03 11.65
CA PHE A 117 -19.14 12.36 10.49
C PHE A 117 -19.14 10.82 10.65
N LEU A 118 -18.71 10.32 11.82
CA LEU A 118 -18.57 8.88 12.07
C LEU A 118 -19.92 8.22 12.39
N THR A 119 -20.76 8.88 13.20
CA THR A 119 -22.05 8.31 13.61
C THR A 119 -23.19 8.59 12.64
N GLY A 120 -23.04 9.58 11.75
CA GLY A 120 -24.12 10.10 10.91
C GLY A 120 -25.20 10.87 11.68
N LYS A 121 -25.04 11.05 13.00
CA LYS A 121 -26.02 11.71 13.87
C LYS A 121 -25.63 13.17 14.07
N MET A 122 -26.55 14.08 13.74
CA MET A 122 -26.39 15.51 14.03
C MET A 122 -26.66 15.79 15.51
N LEU A 123 -25.69 16.37 16.21
CA LEU A 123 -25.83 16.73 17.63
C LEU A 123 -26.74 17.95 17.80
N PRO A 124 -27.50 18.04 18.91
CA PRO A 124 -28.37 19.18 19.23
C PRO A 124 -27.57 20.41 19.69
N LEU A 125 -26.77 20.96 18.78
CA LEU A 125 -25.93 22.15 18.96
C LEU A 125 -26.18 23.15 17.83
N ASP A 126 -26.23 24.44 18.17
CA ASP A 126 -26.37 25.52 17.20
C ASP A 126 -25.08 25.74 16.39
N ASP A 127 -25.22 26.06 15.12
CA ASP A 127 -24.09 26.40 14.23
C ASP A 127 -23.25 27.57 14.75
N LEU A 128 -21.93 27.46 14.59
CA LEU A 128 -21.00 28.52 14.96
C LEU A 128 -21.10 29.71 14.00
N LYS A 129 -21.54 30.85 14.54
CA LYS A 129 -21.71 32.10 13.79
C LYS A 129 -20.39 32.87 13.58
N GLN A 130 -19.38 32.63 14.43
CA GLN A 130 -18.11 33.36 14.46
C GLN A 130 -16.91 32.41 14.65
N GLY A 131 -15.71 32.88 14.30
CA GLY A 131 -14.45 32.13 14.43
C GLY A 131 -13.72 31.91 13.09
N ASN A 132 -12.48 31.46 13.13
CA ASN A 132 -11.76 31.02 11.93
C ASN A 132 -12.15 29.58 11.56
N TYR A 133 -11.93 29.21 10.30
CA TYR A 133 -11.87 27.80 9.94
C TYR A 133 -10.56 27.20 10.44
N ILE A 134 -10.62 25.97 10.93
CA ILE A 134 -9.44 25.18 11.33
C ILE A 134 -9.44 23.87 10.59
N ASP A 135 -8.25 23.35 10.29
CA ASP A 135 -8.11 22.05 9.64
C ASP A 135 -8.51 20.91 10.59
N LEU A 136 -9.17 19.90 10.02
CA LEU A 136 -9.60 18.74 10.79
C LEU A 136 -8.40 17.87 11.20
N LEU A 137 -7.48 17.65 10.26
CA LEU A 137 -6.18 17.04 10.49
C LEU A 137 -5.10 18.11 10.27
N GLU A 138 -4.04 18.10 11.08
CA GLU A 138 -2.92 19.03 10.87
C GLU A 138 -2.13 18.62 9.62
N PRO A 139 -2.02 19.46 8.57
CA PRO A 139 -1.35 19.07 7.31
C PRO A 139 0.13 18.77 7.47
N ASP A 140 0.76 19.29 8.53
CA ASP A 140 2.15 18.98 8.87
C ASP A 140 2.28 17.59 9.47
N GLU A 141 1.25 17.03 10.10
CA GLU A 141 1.29 15.71 10.76
C GLU A 141 0.64 14.60 9.91
N TYR A 142 -0.23 14.94 8.97
CA TYR A 142 -0.98 13.99 8.15
C TYR A 142 -0.97 14.37 6.67
N PHE A 143 -1.05 13.38 5.80
CA PHE A 143 -1.40 13.62 4.40
C PHE A 143 -2.89 13.92 4.30
N THR A 144 -3.22 15.03 3.66
CA THR A 144 -4.56 15.62 3.64
C THR A 144 -4.89 16.14 2.25
N VAL A 145 -6.19 16.23 1.93
CA VAL A 145 -6.62 16.80 0.65
C VAL A 145 -6.59 18.34 0.73
N SER A 146 -6.09 18.95 -0.35
CA SER A 146 -6.04 20.40 -0.54
C SER A 146 -6.48 20.73 -1.96
N PRO A 147 -7.42 21.69 -2.17
CA PRO A 147 -8.10 22.48 -1.15
C PRO A 147 -9.14 21.69 -0.33
N ALA A 148 -9.22 21.97 0.96
CA ALA A 148 -10.14 21.29 1.87
C ALA A 148 -11.60 21.77 1.74
N ARG A 149 -12.57 20.89 2.03
CA ARG A 149 -14.00 21.21 2.01
C ARG A 149 -14.37 22.00 3.26
N GLN A 150 -14.95 23.19 3.10
CA GLN A 150 -15.36 24.00 4.25
C GLN A 150 -16.72 23.58 4.82
N ILE A 151 -16.73 23.24 6.10
CA ILE A 151 -17.91 22.87 6.88
C ILE A 151 -18.29 24.03 7.79
N ARG A 152 -19.36 24.74 7.42
CA ARG A 152 -19.77 26.01 8.08
C ARG A 152 -20.17 25.82 9.54
N ARG A 153 -20.87 24.73 9.84
CA ARG A 153 -21.49 24.48 11.15
C ARG A 153 -20.49 24.48 12.30
N GLN A 154 -19.41 23.72 12.16
CA GLN A 154 -18.30 23.66 13.12
C GLN A 154 -17.13 24.59 12.74
N ARG A 155 -17.20 25.24 11.57
CA ARG A 155 -16.10 26.01 10.97
C ARG A 155 -14.82 25.16 10.89
N ILE A 156 -14.95 24.01 10.25
CA ILE A 156 -13.87 23.03 10.02
C ILE A 156 -13.55 22.99 8.52
N ASN A 157 -12.27 22.94 8.18
CA ASN A 157 -11.81 22.52 6.87
C ASN A 157 -11.67 20.99 6.90
N ASP A 158 -12.64 20.30 6.30
CA ASP A 158 -12.60 18.86 6.11
C ASP A 158 -11.56 18.53 5.03
N ASN A 159 -10.39 18.08 5.50
CA ASN A 159 -9.23 17.75 4.71
C ASN A 159 -8.90 16.24 4.74
N LEU A 160 -9.91 15.40 5.01
CA LEU A 160 -9.80 13.95 4.98
C LEU A 160 -9.57 13.39 3.57
N LEU A 161 -8.89 12.24 3.50
CA LEU A 161 -8.61 11.55 2.22
C LEU A 161 -9.86 10.91 1.60
N GLY A 162 -10.92 10.69 2.39
CA GLY A 162 -12.13 10.01 1.94
C GLY A 162 -13.37 10.43 2.74
N ASN A 163 -14.38 9.56 2.76
CA ASN A 163 -15.67 9.81 3.43
C ASN A 163 -15.99 8.72 4.46
N SER A 164 -17.16 8.77 5.10
CA SER A 164 -17.55 7.82 6.15
C SER A 164 -17.63 6.35 5.68
N CYS A 165 -17.67 6.08 4.37
CA CYS A 165 -17.66 4.74 3.81
C CYS A 165 -16.24 4.19 3.59
N PHE A 166 -15.24 5.06 3.43
CA PHE A 166 -13.82 4.71 3.38
C PHE A 166 -12.99 6.00 3.54
N CYS A 167 -12.38 6.17 4.71
CA CYS A 167 -11.55 7.32 5.08
C CYS A 167 -10.28 6.85 5.80
N PRO A 168 -9.25 6.45 5.05
CA PRO A 168 -7.97 6.07 5.62
C PRO A 168 -7.21 7.30 6.15
N ILE A 169 -6.35 7.07 7.14
CA ILE A 169 -5.44 8.06 7.70
C ILE A 169 -4.01 7.69 7.33
N VAL A 170 -3.20 8.69 6.96
CA VAL A 170 -1.78 8.52 6.70
C VAL A 170 -1.01 9.61 7.45
N ARG A 171 -0.17 9.20 8.39
CA ARG A 171 0.68 10.11 9.18
C ARG A 171 1.94 10.48 8.41
N ARG A 172 2.49 11.66 8.68
CA ARG A 172 3.78 12.14 8.18
C ARG A 172 4.88 11.74 9.16
N THR A 173 5.22 10.45 9.14
CA THR A 173 6.35 9.91 9.91
C THR A 173 7.68 10.46 9.39
N GLU A 174 8.74 10.33 10.17
CA GLU A 174 10.09 10.74 9.73
C GLU A 174 10.51 10.00 8.45
N THR A 175 10.12 8.73 8.32
CA THR A 175 10.34 7.94 7.10
C THR A 175 9.62 8.54 5.90
N LEU A 176 8.36 8.93 6.03
CA LEU A 176 7.62 9.52 4.91
C LEU A 176 8.11 10.93 4.56
N ARG A 177 8.53 11.71 5.56
CA ARG A 177 9.17 13.02 5.32
C ARG A 177 10.48 12.86 4.54
N SER A 178 11.31 11.88 4.90
CA SER A 178 12.57 11.65 4.18
C SER A 178 12.30 11.28 2.72
N PHE A 179 11.29 10.46 2.44
CA PHE A 179 10.88 10.15 1.06
C PHE A 179 10.35 11.34 0.28
N GLU A 180 9.62 12.26 0.90
CA GLU A 180 9.18 13.50 0.23
C GLU A 180 10.38 14.37 -0.18
N THR A 181 11.42 14.41 0.64
CA THR A 181 12.66 15.15 0.31
C THR A 181 13.56 14.41 -0.69
N ALA A 182 13.36 13.10 -0.90
CA ALA A 182 14.22 12.27 -1.72
C ALA A 182 14.05 12.46 -3.25
N ASP A 183 13.04 13.22 -3.70
CA ASP A 183 12.76 13.49 -5.12
C ASP A 183 12.78 12.20 -5.99
N LEU A 184 12.04 11.18 -5.56
CA LEU A 184 12.02 9.88 -6.27
C LEU A 184 11.64 10.03 -7.76
N ALA A 185 10.67 10.90 -8.06
CA ALA A 185 10.28 11.17 -9.44
C ALA A 185 11.42 11.82 -10.26
N GLY A 186 12.21 12.72 -9.67
CA GLY A 186 13.37 13.30 -10.33
C GLY A 186 14.56 12.34 -10.45
N ARG A 187 14.82 11.51 -9.42
CA ARG A 187 15.81 10.41 -9.48
C ARG A 187 15.50 9.47 -10.63
N CYS A 188 14.24 9.08 -10.73
CA CYS A 188 13.71 8.30 -11.82
C CYS A 188 13.97 8.94 -13.20
N ARG A 189 13.62 10.22 -13.39
CA ARG A 189 13.91 10.94 -14.64
C ARG A 189 15.40 10.93 -14.99
N ARG A 190 16.28 11.09 -13.99
CA ARG A 190 17.74 11.05 -14.18
C ARG A 190 18.25 9.66 -14.56
N ALA A 191 17.73 8.61 -13.94
CA ALA A 191 18.08 7.22 -14.28
C ALA A 191 17.76 6.89 -15.74
N VAL A 192 16.63 7.37 -16.24
CA VAL A 192 16.18 7.12 -17.63
C VAL A 192 16.92 8.02 -18.64
N ALA A 193 17.30 9.24 -18.25
CA ALA A 193 17.93 10.22 -19.15
C ALA A 193 19.28 9.80 -19.74
N GLY A 194 19.97 8.83 -19.13
CA GLY A 194 21.24 8.30 -19.62
C GLY A 194 21.13 7.38 -20.84
N TYR A 195 19.92 7.00 -21.25
CA TYR A 195 19.68 6.03 -22.31
C TYR A 195 19.03 6.66 -23.54
N SER A 196 19.30 6.11 -24.73
CA SER A 196 18.71 6.62 -25.98
C SER A 196 17.20 6.34 -26.02
N PRO A 197 16.40 7.22 -26.67
CA PRO A 197 14.96 6.99 -26.85
C PRO A 197 14.62 5.65 -27.51
N GLU A 198 15.46 5.18 -28.44
CA GLU A 198 15.28 3.89 -29.12
C GLU A 198 15.47 2.70 -28.17
N LEU A 199 16.48 2.77 -27.30
CA LEU A 199 16.73 1.75 -26.28
C LEU A 199 15.58 1.74 -25.28
N LEU A 200 15.17 2.92 -24.79
CA LEU A 200 14.06 3.05 -23.87
C LEU A 200 12.79 2.46 -24.46
N ARG A 201 12.41 2.81 -25.69
CA ARG A 201 11.22 2.28 -26.37
C ARG A 201 11.21 0.75 -26.43
N ARG A 202 12.38 0.13 -26.63
CA ARG A 202 12.53 -1.33 -26.63
C ARG A 202 12.50 -1.92 -25.22
N ALA A 203 13.14 -1.24 -24.27
CA ALA A 203 13.14 -1.60 -22.86
C ALA A 203 11.73 -1.59 -22.27
N LEU A 204 10.84 -0.72 -22.76
CA LEU A 204 9.44 -0.69 -22.34
C LEU A 204 8.79 -2.06 -22.46
N GLY A 205 8.82 -2.68 -23.64
CA GLY A 205 8.17 -3.99 -23.84
C GLY A 205 8.70 -5.05 -22.87
N TYR A 206 10.00 -5.01 -22.58
CA TYR A 206 10.62 -5.90 -21.61
C TYR A 206 10.21 -5.60 -20.17
N LEU A 207 10.28 -4.33 -19.72
CA LEU A 207 9.89 -3.91 -18.37
C LEU A 207 8.42 -4.21 -18.11
N TYR A 208 7.56 -3.97 -19.09
CA TYR A 208 6.14 -4.32 -19.06
C TYR A 208 5.92 -5.82 -18.88
N THR A 209 6.69 -6.62 -19.61
CA THR A 209 6.66 -8.08 -19.49
C THR A 209 7.18 -8.54 -18.13
N LYS A 210 8.25 -7.93 -17.61
CA LYS A 210 8.85 -8.27 -16.31
C LYS A 210 7.85 -8.00 -15.18
N GLU A 211 7.28 -6.80 -15.13
CA GLU A 211 6.24 -6.44 -14.17
C GLU A 211 5.05 -7.41 -14.22
N THR A 212 4.58 -7.74 -15.42
CA THR A 212 3.50 -8.71 -15.60
C THR A 212 3.86 -10.06 -15.01
N LYS A 213 5.04 -10.61 -15.36
CA LYS A 213 5.48 -11.91 -14.84
C LYS A 213 5.64 -11.88 -13.33
N SER A 214 6.31 -10.87 -12.78
CA SER A 214 6.50 -10.73 -11.34
C SER A 214 5.18 -10.61 -10.61
N SER A 215 4.21 -9.86 -11.14
CA SER A 215 2.88 -9.73 -10.57
C SER A 215 2.13 -11.06 -10.51
N PHE A 216 2.23 -11.92 -11.53
CA PHE A 216 1.61 -13.26 -11.47
C PHE A 216 2.39 -14.23 -10.57
N GLU A 217 3.71 -14.12 -10.54
CA GLU A 217 4.59 -14.99 -9.77
C GLU A 217 4.46 -14.78 -8.25
N ILE A 218 4.12 -13.56 -7.80
CA ILE A 218 3.73 -13.29 -6.41
C ILE A 218 2.55 -14.18 -5.97
N GLU A 219 1.63 -14.51 -6.88
CA GLU A 219 0.50 -15.41 -6.62
C GLU A 219 0.84 -16.88 -6.92
N ASN A 220 2.13 -17.21 -7.10
CA ASN A 220 2.62 -18.54 -7.52
C ASN A 220 2.04 -19.01 -8.87
N ILE A 221 1.66 -18.08 -9.75
CA ILE A 221 1.10 -18.36 -11.08
C ILE A 221 2.14 -18.08 -12.16
N LYS A 222 2.34 -19.02 -13.08
CA LYS A 222 3.08 -18.78 -14.32
C LYS A 222 2.11 -18.45 -15.46
N PRO A 223 2.06 -17.20 -15.95
CA PRO A 223 1.12 -16.82 -16.99
C PRO A 223 1.54 -17.42 -18.34
N THR A 224 0.55 -17.77 -19.18
CA THR A 224 0.80 -18.09 -20.59
C THR A 224 1.24 -16.83 -21.35
N SER A 225 1.83 -17.00 -22.54
CA SER A 225 2.22 -15.87 -23.40
C SER A 225 1.03 -14.96 -23.71
N THR A 226 -0.12 -15.53 -24.05
CA THR A 226 -1.34 -14.79 -24.35
C THR A 226 -1.88 -14.02 -23.14
N ARG A 227 -1.81 -14.58 -21.93
CA ARG A 227 -2.21 -13.85 -20.70
C ARG A 227 -1.23 -12.72 -20.41
N THR A 228 0.06 -12.95 -20.62
CA THR A 228 1.10 -11.92 -20.48
C THR A 228 0.84 -10.74 -21.41
N GLU A 229 0.63 -11.00 -22.71
CA GLU A 229 0.36 -9.96 -23.72
C GLU A 229 -0.90 -9.14 -23.39
N ARG A 230 -1.97 -9.79 -22.94
CA ARG A 230 -3.22 -9.10 -22.54
C ARG A 230 -3.00 -8.16 -21.36
N PHE A 231 -2.24 -8.58 -20.35
CA PHE A 231 -1.96 -7.75 -19.18
C PHE A 231 -1.01 -6.61 -19.50
N VAL A 232 0.01 -6.85 -20.34
CA VAL A 232 0.89 -5.78 -20.87
C VAL A 232 0.07 -4.72 -21.62
N ALA A 233 -0.85 -5.13 -22.50
CA ALA A 233 -1.72 -4.19 -23.21
C ALA A 233 -2.61 -3.37 -22.26
N LEU A 234 -3.08 -3.97 -21.17
CA LEU A 234 -3.83 -3.26 -20.13
C LEU A 234 -2.97 -2.22 -19.41
N LEU A 235 -1.74 -2.58 -19.03
CA LEU A 235 -0.83 -1.65 -18.38
C LEU A 235 -0.50 -0.45 -19.27
N GLN A 236 -0.39 -0.66 -20.58
CA GLN A 236 -0.17 0.44 -21.54
C GLN A 236 -1.37 1.40 -21.60
N LEU A 237 -2.60 0.89 -21.44
CA LEU A 237 -3.80 1.72 -21.31
C LEU A 237 -3.89 2.40 -19.94
N ALA A 238 -3.22 1.86 -18.91
CA ALA A 238 -3.24 2.41 -17.56
C ALA A 238 -2.64 3.82 -17.48
N GLU A 239 -1.79 4.23 -18.43
CA GLU A 239 -1.29 5.62 -18.48
C GLU A 239 -2.37 6.61 -18.97
N GLN A 240 -3.38 6.12 -19.70
CA GLN A 240 -4.33 6.94 -20.45
C GLN A 240 -5.73 6.96 -19.82
N GLU A 241 -6.10 5.89 -19.13
CA GLU A 241 -7.45 5.67 -18.64
C GLU A 241 -7.50 5.51 -17.12
N ASP A 242 -8.54 6.05 -16.51
CA ASP A 242 -8.84 5.82 -15.10
C ASP A 242 -9.57 4.47 -14.90
N PHE A 243 -8.89 3.52 -14.25
CA PHE A 243 -9.45 2.21 -13.95
C PHE A 243 -10.11 2.10 -12.58
N CYS A 244 -9.95 3.09 -11.69
CA CYS A 244 -10.53 3.06 -10.34
C CYS A 244 -12.01 3.49 -10.35
N ARG A 245 -12.80 2.78 -11.17
CA ARG A 245 -14.25 2.95 -11.31
C ARG A 245 -14.87 1.57 -11.41
N LYS A 246 -16.03 1.35 -10.77
CA LYS A 246 -16.67 0.03 -10.72
C LYS A 246 -16.72 -0.72 -12.07
N PRO A 247 -17.21 -0.13 -13.19
CA PRO A 247 -17.25 -0.84 -14.47
C PRO A 247 -15.87 -1.22 -15.01
N ARG A 248 -14.86 -0.37 -14.77
CA ARG A 248 -13.48 -0.58 -15.22
C ARG A 248 -12.76 -1.62 -14.37
N LEU A 249 -13.02 -1.65 -13.06
CA LEU A 249 -12.51 -2.68 -12.17
C LEU A 249 -13.05 -4.06 -12.56
N ILE A 250 -14.34 -4.16 -12.88
CA ILE A 250 -14.97 -5.38 -13.38
C ILE A 250 -14.37 -5.80 -14.74
N GLU A 251 -14.20 -4.85 -15.67
CA GLU A 251 -13.54 -5.11 -16.95
C GLU A 251 -12.11 -5.63 -16.76
N LEU A 252 -11.35 -5.00 -15.86
CA LEU A 252 -9.99 -5.36 -15.54
C LEU A 252 -9.92 -6.78 -14.95
N GLN A 253 -10.77 -7.10 -13.98
CA GLN A 253 -10.91 -8.45 -13.41
C GLN A 253 -11.13 -9.48 -14.54
N ASN A 254 -12.13 -9.23 -15.39
CA ASN A 254 -12.55 -10.13 -16.46
C ASN A 254 -11.48 -10.39 -17.55
N ARG A 255 -10.48 -9.51 -17.65
CA ARG A 255 -9.33 -9.65 -18.55
C ARG A 255 -8.15 -10.35 -17.89
N ILE A 256 -8.04 -10.29 -16.57
CA ILE A 256 -6.95 -10.86 -15.77
C ILE A 256 -7.21 -12.34 -15.44
N VAL A 257 -8.46 -12.68 -15.13
CA VAL A 257 -8.84 -14.04 -14.69
C VAL A 257 -9.21 -14.96 -15.85
N ASP A 258 -9.37 -16.25 -15.56
CA ASP A 258 -9.94 -17.20 -16.51
C ASP A 258 -11.40 -16.85 -16.84
N GLN A 259 -11.84 -17.09 -18.07
CA GLN A 259 -13.19 -16.72 -18.51
C GLN A 259 -14.31 -17.35 -17.65
N ARG A 260 -14.05 -18.50 -17.03
CA ARG A 260 -15.00 -19.20 -16.15
C ARG A 260 -15.18 -18.54 -14.78
N PHE A 261 -14.21 -17.73 -14.34
CA PHE A 261 -14.21 -17.05 -13.03
C PHE A 261 -14.45 -15.54 -13.15
N ARG A 262 -15.06 -15.14 -14.27
CA ARG A 262 -15.45 -13.75 -14.53
C ARG A 262 -16.52 -13.29 -13.57
N ASP A 263 -16.30 -12.13 -12.97
CA ASP A 263 -17.27 -11.47 -12.11
C ASP A 263 -18.07 -10.43 -12.91
N TYR A 264 -19.37 -10.32 -12.61
CA TYR A 264 -20.27 -9.31 -13.18
C TYR A 264 -20.55 -8.15 -12.21
N ASP A 265 -20.30 -8.38 -10.92
CA ASP A 265 -20.40 -7.40 -9.85
C ASP A 265 -19.44 -7.80 -8.72
N TYR A 266 -19.39 -7.02 -7.65
CA TYR A 266 -18.70 -7.37 -6.41
C TYR A 266 -19.27 -8.65 -5.79
N ARG A 267 -18.43 -9.36 -5.04
CA ARG A 267 -18.80 -10.62 -4.41
C ARG A 267 -20.00 -10.46 -3.46
N THR A 268 -20.89 -11.44 -3.50
CA THR A 268 -22.05 -11.55 -2.58
C THR A 268 -21.83 -12.60 -1.49
N CYS A 269 -20.69 -13.30 -1.49
CA CYS A 269 -20.31 -14.27 -0.46
C CYS A 269 -19.06 -13.83 0.28
N GLN A 270 -18.93 -14.31 1.51
CA GLN A 270 -17.77 -14.06 2.35
C GLN A 270 -16.53 -14.68 1.73
N ASN A 271 -15.43 -13.92 1.71
CA ASN A 271 -14.13 -14.38 1.22
C ASN A 271 -13.06 -14.23 2.31
N TYR A 272 -11.98 -15.00 2.19
CA TYR A 272 -10.80 -14.91 3.05
C TYR A 272 -9.55 -15.26 2.22
N VAL A 273 -8.41 -14.73 2.63
CA VAL A 273 -7.10 -15.10 2.07
C VAL A 273 -6.51 -16.16 2.97
N GLY A 274 -6.19 -17.31 2.41
CA GLY A 274 -5.69 -18.47 3.15
C GLY A 274 -4.88 -19.42 2.29
N GLU A 275 -4.15 -20.33 2.95
CA GLU A 275 -3.48 -21.46 2.34
C GLU A 275 -3.94 -22.78 2.98
N THR A 276 -4.15 -23.81 2.17
CA THR A 276 -4.43 -25.16 2.67
C THR A 276 -3.13 -25.81 3.15
N ILE A 277 -2.98 -26.05 4.46
CA ILE A 277 -1.76 -26.65 5.04
C ILE A 277 -1.83 -28.17 5.04
N VAL A 278 -2.97 -28.73 5.45
CA VAL A 278 -3.25 -30.18 5.50
C VAL A 278 -4.70 -30.38 5.05
N TRP A 279 -5.05 -31.58 4.59
CA TRP A 279 -6.44 -31.95 4.29
C TRP A 279 -7.37 -31.54 5.46
N GLN A 280 -8.38 -30.71 5.17
CA GLN A 280 -9.31 -30.08 6.13
C GLN A 280 -8.72 -29.05 7.13
N LYS A 281 -7.50 -28.55 6.93
CA LYS A 281 -6.93 -27.46 7.75
C LYS A 281 -6.47 -26.30 6.88
N GLU A 282 -7.31 -25.27 6.85
CA GLU A 282 -7.04 -23.97 6.24
C GLU A 282 -6.27 -23.08 7.24
N ARG A 283 -5.18 -22.46 6.81
CA ARG A 283 -4.59 -21.33 7.52
C ARG A 283 -5.10 -20.06 6.90
N ILE A 284 -5.93 -19.35 7.66
CA ILE A 284 -6.47 -18.06 7.26
C ILE A 284 -5.47 -16.97 7.62
N HIS A 285 -5.03 -16.23 6.61
CA HIS A 285 -4.12 -15.09 6.77
C HIS A 285 -4.88 -13.77 6.90
N PHE A 286 -6.07 -13.67 6.32
CA PHE A 286 -6.88 -12.46 6.36
C PHE A 286 -8.36 -12.74 6.10
N ILE A 287 -9.22 -12.10 6.86
CA ILE A 287 -10.67 -12.10 6.67
C ILE A 287 -11.04 -10.82 5.93
N CYS A 288 -11.79 -10.94 4.84
CA CYS A 288 -12.24 -9.79 4.06
C CYS A 288 -13.51 -9.19 4.70
N PRO A 289 -13.90 -7.94 4.38
CA PRO A 289 -15.15 -7.36 4.85
C PRO A 289 -16.37 -8.22 4.52
N LYS A 290 -17.44 -8.06 5.29
CA LYS A 290 -18.71 -8.73 4.99
C LYS A 290 -19.24 -8.27 3.63
N PRO A 291 -19.87 -9.15 2.83
CA PRO A 291 -20.40 -8.79 1.51
C PRO A 291 -21.39 -7.61 1.55
N GLU A 292 -22.20 -7.52 2.61
CA GLU A 292 -23.18 -6.44 2.80
C GLU A 292 -22.55 -5.04 2.97
N ASP A 293 -21.33 -4.96 3.49
CA ASP A 293 -20.62 -3.69 3.68
C ASP A 293 -19.80 -3.26 2.44
N LEU A 294 -19.55 -4.20 1.54
CA LEU A 294 -18.57 -4.04 0.47
C LEU A 294 -18.96 -2.98 -0.55
N ALA A 295 -20.25 -2.89 -0.90
CA ALA A 295 -20.73 -1.92 -1.88
C ALA A 295 -20.44 -0.48 -1.45
N ASP A 296 -20.81 -0.13 -0.21
CA ASP A 296 -20.58 1.19 0.37
C ASP A 296 -19.08 1.48 0.50
N MET A 297 -18.29 0.51 0.98
CA MET A 297 -16.83 0.69 1.11
C MET A 297 -16.14 0.91 -0.23
N MET A 298 -16.56 0.21 -1.29
CA MET A 298 -16.02 0.41 -2.63
C MET A 298 -16.43 1.76 -3.22
N GLU A 299 -17.64 2.25 -2.95
CA GLU A 299 -18.05 3.61 -3.30
C GLU A 299 -17.22 4.66 -2.53
N GLY A 300 -16.97 4.43 -1.25
CA GLY A 300 -16.07 5.23 -0.43
C GLY A 300 -14.65 5.27 -1.00
N LEU A 301 -14.10 4.13 -1.38
CA LEU A 301 -12.77 4.01 -1.99
C LEU A 301 -12.68 4.77 -3.32
N ILE A 302 -13.70 4.67 -4.17
CA ILE A 302 -13.77 5.44 -5.44
C ILE A 302 -13.89 6.95 -5.15
N THR A 303 -14.61 7.33 -4.10
CA THR A 303 -14.72 8.73 -3.68
C THR A 303 -13.40 9.28 -3.18
N ALA A 304 -12.69 8.51 -2.33
CA ALA A 304 -11.35 8.84 -1.87
C ALA A 304 -10.35 8.94 -3.04
N HIS A 305 -10.46 8.02 -4.01
CA HIS A 305 -9.63 8.06 -5.22
C HIS A 305 -9.78 9.39 -5.95
N LYS A 306 -11.02 9.83 -6.23
CA LYS A 306 -11.31 11.11 -6.89
C LYS A 306 -10.82 12.31 -6.07
N SER A 307 -11.09 12.30 -4.76
CA SER A 307 -10.69 13.38 -3.86
C SER A 307 -9.17 13.61 -3.89
N MET A 308 -8.39 12.52 -3.86
CA MET A 308 -6.92 12.60 -3.96
C MET A 308 -6.42 12.89 -5.39
N ASP A 309 -7.14 12.44 -6.42
CA ASP A 309 -6.79 12.72 -7.83
C ASP A 309 -6.92 14.21 -8.16
N ASP A 310 -7.89 14.88 -7.54
CA ASP A 310 -8.14 16.32 -7.70
C ASP A 310 -7.33 17.20 -6.72
N SER A 311 -6.48 16.60 -5.87
CA SER A 311 -5.71 17.31 -4.84
C SER A 311 -4.20 17.22 -5.02
N ASP A 312 -3.46 17.97 -4.20
CA ASP A 312 -1.99 17.98 -4.17
C ASP A 312 -1.37 16.83 -3.35
N VAL A 313 -2.12 15.75 -3.08
CA VAL A 313 -1.60 14.59 -2.33
C VAL A 313 -0.50 13.89 -3.15
N SER A 314 0.57 13.45 -2.50
CA SER A 314 1.66 12.74 -3.19
C SER A 314 1.12 11.56 -4.03
N PRO A 315 1.50 11.42 -5.31
CA PRO A 315 1.08 10.31 -6.16
C PRO A 315 1.32 8.93 -5.56
N VAL A 316 2.41 8.77 -4.79
CA VAL A 316 2.74 7.50 -4.12
C VAL A 316 1.79 7.24 -2.95
N VAL A 317 1.43 8.26 -2.18
CA VAL A 317 0.44 8.16 -1.10
C VAL A 317 -0.93 7.78 -1.68
N HIS A 318 -1.36 8.48 -2.75
CA HIS A 318 -2.59 8.18 -3.46
C HIS A 318 -2.62 6.74 -3.99
N ALA A 319 -1.52 6.30 -4.63
CA ALA A 319 -1.39 4.96 -5.16
C ALA A 319 -1.48 3.90 -4.05
N ALA A 320 -0.75 4.07 -2.95
CA ALA A 320 -0.76 3.17 -1.80
C ALA A 320 -2.14 3.08 -1.17
N VAL A 321 -2.76 4.23 -0.87
CA VAL A 321 -4.05 4.28 -0.18
C VAL A 321 -5.13 3.54 -0.97
N ILE A 322 -5.19 3.78 -2.28
CA ILE A 322 -6.22 3.16 -3.13
C ILE A 322 -5.90 1.71 -3.44
N SER A 323 -4.65 1.36 -3.73
CA SER A 323 -4.30 -0.02 -4.06
C SER A 323 -4.43 -0.92 -2.83
N TYR A 324 -3.87 -0.56 -1.68
CA TYR A 324 -3.99 -1.37 -0.46
C TYR A 324 -5.43 -1.37 0.07
N GLY A 325 -6.13 -0.25 -0.01
CA GLY A 325 -7.58 -0.21 0.25
C GLY A 325 -8.32 -1.25 -0.57
N PHE A 326 -8.06 -1.31 -1.88
CA PHE A 326 -8.69 -2.27 -2.77
C PHE A 326 -8.39 -3.72 -2.38
N VAL A 327 -7.12 -4.05 -2.08
CA VAL A 327 -6.74 -5.43 -1.74
C VAL A 327 -7.31 -5.89 -0.40
N PHE A 328 -7.44 -4.97 0.57
CA PHE A 328 -8.07 -5.25 1.86
C PHE A 328 -9.59 -5.36 1.77
N LEU A 329 -10.26 -4.57 0.92
CA LEU A 329 -11.69 -4.73 0.67
C LEU A 329 -12.01 -6.01 -0.11
N HIS A 330 -11.09 -6.44 -0.96
CA HIS A 330 -11.12 -7.72 -1.67
C HIS A 330 -12.45 -7.96 -2.42
N PRO A 331 -12.82 -7.07 -3.37
CA PRO A 331 -14.18 -7.02 -3.89
C PRO A 331 -14.57 -8.16 -4.85
N PHE A 332 -13.61 -8.90 -5.41
CA PHE A 332 -13.84 -9.97 -6.38
C PHE A 332 -13.53 -11.35 -5.82
N GLN A 333 -13.94 -12.41 -6.52
CA GLN A 333 -13.61 -13.80 -6.14
C GLN A 333 -12.14 -14.14 -6.39
N ASP A 334 -11.58 -13.63 -7.50
CA ASP A 334 -10.18 -13.81 -7.89
C ASP A 334 -9.65 -12.54 -8.58
N GLY A 335 -8.32 -12.38 -8.59
CA GLY A 335 -7.62 -11.31 -9.29
C GLY A 335 -7.36 -10.07 -8.45
N ASN A 336 -7.76 -10.05 -7.17
CA ASN A 336 -7.64 -8.86 -6.32
C ASN A 336 -6.18 -8.40 -6.15
N GLY A 337 -5.23 -9.33 -5.96
CA GLY A 337 -3.80 -9.01 -5.85
C GLY A 337 -3.23 -8.43 -7.15
N ARG A 338 -3.56 -9.02 -8.30
CA ARG A 338 -3.18 -8.51 -9.63
C ARG A 338 -3.77 -7.12 -9.91
N ILE A 339 -5.02 -6.88 -9.53
CA ILE A 339 -5.66 -5.55 -9.67
C ILE A 339 -5.02 -4.53 -8.72
N HIS A 340 -4.71 -4.91 -7.48
CA HIS A 340 -3.96 -4.07 -6.54
C HIS A 340 -2.66 -3.54 -7.17
N ARG A 341 -1.82 -4.45 -7.70
CA ARG A 341 -0.55 -4.07 -8.33
C ARG A 341 -0.76 -3.26 -9.60
N PHE A 342 -1.81 -3.55 -10.38
CA PHE A 342 -2.20 -2.73 -11.52
C PHE A 342 -2.58 -1.29 -11.12
N LEU A 343 -3.36 -1.11 -10.05
CA LEU A 343 -3.82 0.19 -9.58
C LEU A 343 -2.66 1.07 -9.10
N ILE A 344 -1.60 0.47 -8.52
CA ILE A 344 -0.36 1.20 -8.21
C ILE A 344 0.16 1.89 -9.47
N HIS A 345 0.34 1.14 -10.55
CA HIS A 345 0.86 1.69 -11.82
C HIS A 345 -0.10 2.67 -12.48
N ASN A 346 -1.40 2.38 -12.48
CA ASN A 346 -2.42 3.26 -13.05
C ASN A 346 -2.38 4.65 -12.41
N ILE A 347 -2.31 4.71 -11.08
CA ILE A 347 -2.29 5.99 -10.35
C ILE A 347 -0.96 6.71 -10.54
N LEU A 348 0.18 6.01 -10.37
CA LEU A 348 1.51 6.63 -10.54
C LEU A 348 1.69 7.21 -11.94
N ALA A 349 1.27 6.49 -12.99
CA ALA A 349 1.38 6.96 -14.36
C ALA A 349 0.46 8.15 -14.65
N ARG A 350 -0.83 8.07 -14.26
CA ARG A 350 -1.81 9.15 -14.49
C ARG A 350 -1.43 10.44 -13.77
N ARG A 351 -0.86 10.32 -12.56
CA ARG A 351 -0.38 11.44 -11.74
C ARG A 351 1.01 11.95 -12.14
N GLY A 352 1.61 11.41 -13.22
CA GLY A 352 2.88 11.88 -13.76
C GLY A 352 4.10 11.61 -12.89
N PHE A 353 4.02 10.64 -11.97
CA PHE A 353 5.16 10.22 -11.17
C PHE A 353 6.22 9.56 -12.05
N THR A 354 5.79 8.70 -12.98
CA THR A 354 6.66 8.03 -13.95
C THR A 354 6.81 8.87 -15.22
N PRO A 355 7.99 8.87 -15.89
CA PRO A 355 8.13 9.43 -17.22
C PRO A 355 7.19 8.74 -18.20
N LYS A 356 6.62 9.48 -19.15
CA LYS A 356 5.65 8.94 -20.13
C LYS A 356 6.20 7.72 -20.87
N GLY A 357 5.41 6.67 -20.95
CA GLY A 357 5.76 5.40 -21.56
C GLY A 357 6.68 4.52 -20.72
N VAL A 358 7.31 5.03 -19.66
CA VAL A 358 8.23 4.26 -18.82
C VAL A 358 7.46 3.59 -17.68
N MET A 359 7.64 2.27 -17.58
CA MET A 359 7.07 1.47 -16.51
C MET A 359 8.17 0.95 -15.59
N PHE A 360 7.94 1.08 -14.28
CA PHE A 360 8.80 0.53 -13.24
C PHE A 360 8.25 -0.81 -12.77
N PRO A 361 9.06 -1.88 -12.75
CA PRO A 361 8.61 -3.19 -12.33
C PRO A 361 8.54 -3.26 -10.80
N VAL A 362 7.63 -2.50 -10.18
CA VAL A 362 7.46 -2.46 -8.71
C VAL A 362 7.13 -3.84 -8.17
N SER A 363 6.37 -4.66 -8.92
CA SER A 363 6.10 -6.05 -8.55
C SER A 363 7.37 -6.91 -8.52
N ALA A 364 8.42 -6.57 -9.28
CA ALA A 364 9.69 -7.28 -9.21
C ALA A 364 10.42 -7.00 -7.89
N SER A 365 10.36 -5.77 -7.39
CA SER A 365 10.90 -5.43 -6.06
C SER A 365 10.11 -6.11 -4.94
N MET A 366 8.77 -6.17 -5.04
CA MET A 366 7.93 -6.94 -4.12
C MET A 366 8.26 -8.44 -4.15
N LEU A 367 8.42 -9.02 -5.34
CA LEU A 367 8.74 -10.45 -5.50
C LEU A 367 10.12 -10.82 -4.94
N LYS A 368 11.13 -9.94 -5.09
CA LYS A 368 12.46 -10.16 -4.52
C LYS A 368 12.51 -10.01 -3.00
N ASN A 369 11.57 -9.25 -2.42
CA ASN A 369 11.49 -8.98 -0.99
C ASN A 369 10.11 -9.42 -0.44
N PRO A 370 9.77 -10.72 -0.51
CA PRO A 370 8.45 -11.21 -0.14
C PRO A 370 8.14 -10.95 1.34
N ALA A 371 9.13 -11.04 2.22
CA ALA A 371 8.97 -10.76 3.65
C ALA A 371 8.52 -9.31 3.93
N ASP A 372 9.05 -8.33 3.20
CA ASP A 372 8.65 -6.93 3.34
C ASP A 372 7.24 -6.70 2.78
N TYR A 373 6.89 -7.40 1.70
CA TYR A 373 5.57 -7.29 1.08
C TYR A 373 4.50 -7.92 1.98
N ASP A 374 4.77 -9.11 2.51
CA ASP A 374 3.90 -9.78 3.48
C ASP A 374 3.75 -8.93 4.75
N ALA A 375 4.85 -8.39 5.28
CA ALA A 375 4.81 -7.48 6.44
C ALA A 375 3.92 -6.24 6.18
N SER A 376 3.89 -5.71 4.96
CA SER A 376 3.03 -4.58 4.60
C SER A 376 1.53 -4.93 4.65
N LEU A 377 1.17 -6.17 4.31
CA LEU A 377 -0.20 -6.67 4.40
C LEU A 377 -0.56 -7.06 5.85
N GLU A 378 0.36 -7.74 6.53
CA GLU A 378 0.22 -8.21 7.92
C GLU A 378 0.12 -7.09 8.95
N ALA A 379 0.69 -5.91 8.65
CA ALA A 379 0.55 -4.72 9.47
C ALA A 379 -0.93 -4.37 9.76
N PHE A 380 -1.84 -4.69 8.84
CA PHE A 380 -3.28 -4.57 9.05
C PHE A 380 -3.95 -5.92 9.33
N SER A 381 -3.68 -6.94 8.50
CA SER A 381 -4.44 -8.20 8.54
C SER A 381 -4.33 -8.94 9.87
N ARG A 382 -3.17 -8.92 10.53
CA ARG A 382 -2.96 -9.60 11.82
C ARG A 382 -3.89 -9.07 12.92
N HIS A 383 -4.15 -7.77 12.93
CA HIS A 383 -5.05 -7.16 13.91
C HIS A 383 -6.50 -7.55 13.62
N ILE A 384 -6.91 -7.55 12.34
CA ILE A 384 -8.25 -8.03 11.95
C ILE A 384 -8.44 -9.48 12.37
N MET A 385 -7.45 -10.35 12.19
CA MET A 385 -7.52 -11.75 12.60
C MET A 385 -7.69 -11.94 14.11
N ALA A 386 -7.19 -11.01 14.92
CA ALA A 386 -7.33 -11.05 16.38
C ALA A 386 -8.73 -10.61 16.86
N LEU A 387 -9.42 -9.79 16.06
CA LEU A 387 -10.70 -9.17 16.43
C LEU A 387 -11.91 -9.84 15.73
N ALA A 388 -11.71 -10.45 14.56
CA ALA A 388 -12.80 -11.03 13.79
C ALA A 388 -13.25 -12.39 14.37
N GLU A 389 -14.53 -12.49 14.69
CA GLU A 389 -15.18 -13.72 15.12
C GLU A 389 -15.77 -14.43 13.90
N TYR A 390 -15.32 -15.65 13.61
CA TYR A 390 -15.78 -16.39 12.42
C TYR A 390 -15.91 -17.90 12.65
N SER A 391 -16.67 -18.53 11.76
CA SER A 391 -16.77 -19.99 11.65
C SER A 391 -16.63 -20.44 10.19
N LEU A 392 -16.11 -21.65 9.98
CA LEU A 392 -16.09 -22.34 8.69
C LEU A 392 -17.10 -23.50 8.71
N ASP A 393 -17.85 -23.69 7.64
CA ASP A 393 -18.69 -24.88 7.45
C ASP A 393 -17.92 -26.07 6.83
N GLU A 394 -18.60 -27.20 6.60
CA GLU A 394 -17.99 -28.43 6.06
C GLU A 394 -17.41 -28.24 4.64
N GLU A 395 -17.92 -27.24 3.90
CA GLU A 395 -17.41 -26.86 2.58
C GLU A 395 -16.33 -25.77 2.63
N GLY A 396 -15.91 -25.37 3.84
CA GLY A 396 -14.90 -24.31 4.04
C GLY A 396 -15.44 -22.90 3.81
N ARG A 397 -16.76 -22.70 3.74
CA ARG A 397 -17.34 -21.36 3.59
C ARG A 397 -17.31 -20.64 4.93
N MET A 398 -16.82 -19.42 4.91
CA MET A 398 -16.69 -18.58 6.09
C MET A 398 -17.96 -17.79 6.38
N THR A 399 -18.30 -17.65 7.67
CA THR A 399 -19.27 -16.68 8.17
C THR A 399 -18.60 -15.84 9.25
N VAL A 400 -18.69 -14.51 9.16
CA VAL A 400 -18.19 -13.56 10.16
C VAL A 400 -19.35 -13.09 11.03
N HIS A 401 -19.21 -13.23 12.35
CA HIS A 401 -20.30 -13.05 13.32
C HIS A 401 -20.40 -11.62 13.84
N ASN A 402 -19.28 -10.99 14.17
CA ASN A 402 -19.24 -9.62 14.71
C ASN A 402 -19.20 -8.54 13.61
N ASP A 403 -19.42 -7.28 13.98
CA ASP A 403 -19.35 -6.13 13.06
C ASP A 403 -17.90 -5.65 12.91
N THR A 404 -17.33 -5.88 11.74
CA THR A 404 -15.93 -5.59 11.42
C THR A 404 -15.76 -4.36 10.53
N ALA A 405 -16.86 -3.74 10.06
CA ALA A 405 -16.84 -2.76 8.99
C ALA A 405 -15.96 -1.55 9.31
N ARG A 406 -16.05 -1.04 10.54
CA ARG A 406 -15.32 0.14 11.02
C ARG A 406 -13.81 0.05 10.84
N TRP A 407 -13.23 -1.14 11.01
CA TRP A 407 -11.78 -1.31 10.90
C TRP A 407 -11.31 -1.19 9.45
N TYR A 408 -12.14 -1.58 8.47
CA TYR A 408 -11.83 -1.40 7.04
C TYR A 408 -12.15 0.01 6.53
N ARG A 409 -13.16 0.68 7.10
CA ARG A 409 -13.51 2.06 6.72
C ARG A 409 -12.45 3.06 7.14
N TYR A 410 -11.80 2.83 8.28
CA TYR A 410 -10.98 3.81 8.98
C TYR A 410 -9.55 3.32 9.26
N ILE A 411 -8.92 2.70 8.26
CA ILE A 411 -7.58 2.09 8.36
C ILE A 411 -6.50 3.18 8.55
N ASP A 412 -5.55 2.97 9.47
CA ASP A 412 -4.25 3.68 9.44
C ASP A 412 -3.39 3.03 8.36
N MET A 413 -3.23 3.72 7.22
CA MET A 413 -2.46 3.25 6.07
C MET A 413 -1.01 3.71 6.07
N THR A 414 -0.53 4.30 7.17
CA THR A 414 0.87 4.73 7.30
C THR A 414 1.87 3.62 6.97
N PRO A 415 1.73 2.38 7.48
CA PRO A 415 2.67 1.29 7.16
C PRO A 415 2.69 0.92 5.67
N GLN A 416 1.53 0.90 5.03
CA GLN A 416 1.39 0.53 3.61
C GLN A 416 1.98 1.61 2.69
N VAL A 417 1.79 2.88 3.05
CA VAL A 417 2.41 4.01 2.34
C VAL A 417 3.93 3.95 2.47
N GLU A 418 4.46 3.71 3.66
CA GLU A 418 5.91 3.53 3.87
C GLU A 418 6.47 2.35 3.07
N ALA A 419 5.75 1.22 3.04
CA ALA A 419 6.14 0.05 2.26
C ALA A 419 6.20 0.36 0.76
N LEU A 420 5.18 1.02 0.20
CA LEU A 420 5.18 1.35 -1.22
C LEU A 420 6.31 2.31 -1.59
N PHE A 421 6.60 3.31 -0.76
CA PHE A 421 7.75 4.19 -0.98
C PHE A 421 9.07 3.41 -1.01
N LYS A 422 9.26 2.46 -0.09
CA LYS A 422 10.45 1.59 -0.06
C LYS A 422 10.55 0.73 -1.33
N PHE A 423 9.47 0.10 -1.77
CA PHE A 423 9.48 -0.68 -3.02
C PHE A 423 9.79 0.18 -4.24
N ILE A 424 9.23 1.39 -4.31
CA ILE A 424 9.52 2.32 -5.42
C ILE A 424 10.99 2.75 -5.39
N ASP A 425 11.53 3.10 -4.22
CA ASP A 425 12.93 3.48 -4.06
C ASP A 425 13.89 2.35 -4.50
N GLN A 426 13.64 1.13 -4.03
CA GLN A 426 14.37 -0.07 -4.46
C GLN A 426 14.23 -0.33 -5.96
N THR A 427 13.04 -0.14 -6.52
CA THR A 427 12.80 -0.33 -7.95
C THR A 427 13.58 0.68 -8.79
N ILE A 428 13.69 1.93 -8.34
CA ILE A 428 14.46 2.97 -9.04
C ILE A 428 15.95 2.68 -8.97
N GLU A 429 16.48 2.38 -7.79
CA GLU A 429 17.92 2.20 -7.59
C GLU A 429 18.44 0.89 -8.17
N VAL A 430 17.72 -0.20 -7.93
CA VAL A 430 18.19 -1.55 -8.24
C VAL A 430 17.57 -2.05 -9.53
N GLU A 431 16.24 -2.23 -9.56
CA GLU A 431 15.60 -2.94 -10.67
C GLU A 431 15.73 -2.19 -12.00
N LEU A 432 15.42 -0.89 -12.01
CA LEU A 432 15.43 -0.12 -13.25
C LEU A 432 16.86 0.01 -13.79
N THR A 433 17.82 0.37 -12.95
CA THR A 433 19.23 0.53 -13.34
C THR A 433 19.80 -0.78 -13.88
N GLN A 434 19.59 -1.90 -13.17
CA GLN A 434 20.08 -3.21 -13.60
C GLN A 434 19.47 -3.64 -14.94
N GLU A 435 18.16 -3.46 -15.13
CA GLU A 435 17.49 -3.89 -16.35
C GLU A 435 17.85 -3.01 -17.55
N LEU A 436 17.97 -1.70 -17.37
CA LEU A 436 18.40 -0.81 -18.44
C LEU A 436 19.86 -1.07 -18.83
N ALA A 437 20.75 -1.30 -17.87
CA ALA A 437 22.13 -1.71 -18.14
C ALA A 437 22.20 -3.06 -18.86
N PHE A 438 21.43 -4.05 -18.42
CA PHE A 438 21.36 -5.36 -19.06
C PHE A 438 20.95 -5.25 -20.54
N LEU A 439 19.93 -4.44 -20.84
CA LEU A 439 19.44 -4.22 -22.20
C LEU A 439 20.43 -3.43 -23.07
N ALA A 440 21.13 -2.45 -22.50
CA ALA A 440 22.18 -1.74 -23.20
C ALA A 440 23.33 -2.67 -23.60
N ASN A 441 23.81 -3.47 -22.64
CA ASN A 441 24.85 -4.47 -22.89
C ASN A 441 24.39 -5.49 -23.95
N TYR A 442 23.11 -5.87 -23.94
CA TYR A 442 22.56 -6.83 -24.91
C TYR A 442 22.66 -6.29 -26.34
N ASP A 443 22.36 -5.01 -26.51
CA ASP A 443 22.44 -4.34 -27.81
C ASP A 443 23.86 -4.20 -28.31
N GLU A 444 24.78 -3.88 -27.41
CA GLU A 444 26.20 -3.78 -27.74
C GLU A 444 26.76 -5.16 -28.12
N THR A 445 26.46 -6.21 -27.34
CA THR A 445 26.85 -7.59 -27.67
C THR A 445 26.26 -8.03 -29.00
N LYS A 446 24.98 -7.76 -29.26
CA LYS A 446 24.34 -8.12 -30.53
C LYS A 446 25.03 -7.44 -31.72
N LYS A 447 25.31 -6.13 -31.61
CA LYS A 447 26.06 -5.38 -32.64
C LYS A 447 27.49 -5.91 -32.82
N ALA A 448 28.15 -6.33 -31.74
CA ALA A 448 29.48 -6.92 -31.80
C ALA A 448 29.45 -8.27 -32.53
N ILE A 449 28.48 -9.14 -32.23
CA ILE A 449 28.30 -10.43 -32.90
C ILE A 449 27.96 -10.26 -34.38
N GLN A 450 27.10 -9.31 -34.74
CA GLN A 450 26.77 -9.00 -36.15
C GLN A 450 27.99 -8.55 -36.97
N LYS A 451 29.04 -8.03 -36.33
CA LYS A 451 30.32 -7.71 -37.00
C LYS A 451 31.22 -8.93 -37.21
N ILE A 452 31.03 -9.98 -36.42
CA ILE A 452 31.80 -11.23 -36.51
C ILE A 452 31.20 -12.12 -37.60
N VAL A 453 29.87 -12.30 -37.56
CA VAL A 453 29.17 -13.21 -38.47
C VAL A 453 27.84 -12.59 -38.94
N ASP A 454 27.56 -12.70 -40.24
CA ASP A 454 26.27 -12.32 -40.81
C ASP A 454 25.28 -13.47 -40.65
N MET A 455 24.35 -13.33 -39.70
CA MET A 455 23.36 -14.36 -39.42
C MET A 455 22.04 -13.74 -38.92
N PRO A 456 20.91 -14.46 -39.08
CA PRO A 456 19.62 -13.98 -38.60
C PRO A 456 19.65 -13.59 -37.12
N ASP A 457 19.09 -12.41 -36.81
CA ASP A 457 18.98 -11.85 -35.45
C ASP A 457 18.50 -12.86 -34.40
N ARG A 458 17.53 -13.70 -34.75
CA ARG A 458 16.98 -14.72 -33.85
C ARG A 458 18.04 -15.72 -33.37
N LEU A 459 19.00 -16.07 -34.23
CA LEU A 459 20.07 -17.01 -33.87
C LEU A 459 21.13 -16.33 -33.00
N ILE A 460 21.41 -15.04 -33.23
CA ILE A 460 22.26 -14.23 -32.34
C ILE A 460 21.63 -14.11 -30.96
N ASP A 461 20.34 -13.77 -30.91
CA ASP A 461 19.60 -13.62 -29.66
C ASP A 461 19.59 -14.94 -28.86
N LEU A 462 19.49 -16.08 -29.57
CA LEU A 462 19.53 -17.41 -28.99
C LEU A 462 20.93 -17.77 -28.48
N PHE A 463 21.99 -17.41 -29.23
CA PHE A 463 23.37 -17.61 -28.83
C PHE A 463 23.68 -16.86 -27.54
N ILE A 464 23.38 -15.55 -27.48
CA ILE A 464 23.58 -14.72 -26.28
C ILE A 464 22.86 -15.35 -25.09
N ARG A 465 21.60 -15.78 -25.27
CA ARG A 465 20.82 -16.42 -24.20
C ARG A 465 21.48 -17.70 -23.68
N PHE A 466 22.00 -18.56 -24.56
CA PHE A 466 22.66 -19.79 -24.12
C PHE A 466 23.99 -19.51 -23.41
N CYS A 467 24.75 -18.52 -23.85
CA CYS A 467 25.97 -18.09 -23.16
C CYS A 467 25.65 -17.54 -21.77
N LEU A 468 24.63 -16.68 -21.63
CA LEU A 468 24.22 -16.14 -20.33
C LEU A 468 23.74 -17.23 -19.36
N GLN A 469 23.16 -18.33 -19.86
CA GLN A 469 22.78 -19.49 -19.05
C GLN A 469 23.96 -20.35 -18.59
N ASN A 470 25.17 -20.10 -19.11
CA ASN A 470 26.34 -20.93 -18.87
C ASN A 470 27.62 -20.06 -18.78
N ASN A 471 27.58 -19.06 -17.89
CA ASN A 471 28.71 -18.20 -17.52
C ASN A 471 29.46 -17.59 -18.71
N GLY A 472 28.71 -17.08 -19.69
CA GLY A 472 29.22 -16.43 -20.89
C GLY A 472 29.72 -17.39 -21.98
N ARG A 473 29.56 -18.71 -21.82
CA ARG A 473 30.04 -19.72 -22.77
C ARG A 473 28.94 -20.63 -23.30
N LEU A 474 29.08 -21.12 -24.52
CA LEU A 474 28.15 -22.05 -25.12
C LEU A 474 28.47 -23.50 -24.69
N SER A 475 27.47 -24.23 -24.18
CA SER A 475 27.69 -25.64 -23.86
C SER A 475 27.88 -26.49 -25.11
N ALA A 476 28.66 -27.58 -25.00
CA ALA A 476 28.94 -28.49 -26.13
C ALA A 476 27.65 -29.04 -26.78
N GLN A 477 26.62 -29.30 -25.97
CA GLN A 477 25.32 -29.76 -26.48
C GLN A 477 24.59 -28.68 -27.27
N LYS A 478 24.59 -27.43 -26.80
CA LYS A 478 23.93 -26.31 -27.48
C LYS A 478 24.67 -25.92 -28.76
N ARG A 479 26.02 -25.98 -28.72
CA ARG A 479 26.88 -25.85 -29.89
C ARG A 479 26.46 -26.82 -30.99
N LYS A 480 26.38 -28.12 -30.65
CA LYS A 480 26.02 -29.18 -31.59
C LYS A 480 24.59 -29.08 -32.15
N SER A 481 23.66 -28.53 -31.37
CA SER A 481 22.24 -28.53 -31.75
C SER A 481 21.78 -27.23 -32.44
N HIS A 482 22.46 -26.11 -32.20
CA HIS A 482 21.98 -24.78 -32.64
C HIS A 482 23.07 -23.92 -33.30
N SER A 483 24.33 -24.37 -33.33
CA SER A 483 25.47 -23.58 -33.80
C SER A 483 26.50 -24.39 -34.59
N ASP A 484 26.11 -25.54 -35.14
CA ASP A 484 26.99 -26.44 -35.92
C ASP A 484 27.52 -25.82 -37.21
N PHE A 485 26.89 -24.74 -37.68
CA PHE A 485 27.31 -23.98 -38.87
C PHE A 485 28.35 -22.90 -38.57
N LEU A 486 28.69 -22.66 -37.29
CA LEU A 486 29.71 -21.69 -36.88
C LEU A 486 31.05 -22.40 -36.64
N SER A 487 32.14 -21.77 -37.07
CA SER A 487 33.50 -22.22 -36.79
C SER A 487 33.89 -22.01 -35.32
N ASP A 488 34.88 -22.76 -34.85
CA ASP A 488 35.46 -22.61 -33.50
C ASP A 488 35.96 -21.19 -33.24
N GLU A 489 36.51 -20.53 -34.26
CA GLU A 489 37.01 -19.16 -34.18
C GLU A 489 35.87 -18.14 -34.03
N GLU A 490 34.79 -18.27 -34.83
CA GLU A 490 33.60 -17.42 -34.71
C GLU A 490 32.95 -17.57 -33.34
N ILE A 491 32.77 -18.82 -32.85
CA ILE A 491 32.20 -19.08 -31.53
C ILE A 491 33.05 -18.44 -30.44
N THR A 492 34.37 -18.58 -30.50
CA THR A 492 35.28 -17.99 -29.51
C THR A 492 35.16 -16.47 -29.47
N HIS A 493 35.13 -15.81 -30.63
CA HIS A 493 34.97 -14.35 -30.69
C HIS A 493 33.57 -13.89 -30.22
N MET A 494 32.53 -14.66 -30.54
CA MET A 494 31.17 -14.37 -30.07
C MET A 494 31.05 -14.55 -28.55
N GLU A 495 31.64 -15.60 -27.97
CA GLU A 495 31.70 -15.80 -26.51
C GLU A 495 32.49 -14.68 -25.83
N GLN A 496 33.61 -14.22 -26.42
CA GLN A 496 34.36 -13.08 -25.91
C GLN A 496 33.52 -11.79 -25.93
N ALA A 497 32.71 -11.56 -26.97
CA ALA A 497 31.81 -10.42 -27.03
C ALA A 497 30.74 -10.46 -25.92
N VAL A 498 30.26 -11.66 -25.54
CA VAL A 498 29.34 -11.84 -24.41
C VAL A 498 30.06 -11.62 -23.08
N LEU A 499 31.24 -12.22 -22.89
CA LEU A 499 32.04 -12.10 -21.67
C LEU A 499 32.50 -10.66 -21.42
N ALA A 500 32.86 -9.91 -22.46
CA ALA A 500 33.24 -8.50 -22.34
C ALA A 500 32.08 -7.62 -21.84
N ALA A 501 30.84 -7.97 -22.18
CA ALA A 501 29.66 -7.20 -21.81
C ALA A 501 29.03 -7.65 -20.47
N TYR A 502 29.26 -8.89 -20.04
CA TYR A 502 28.56 -9.51 -18.90
C TYR A 502 29.46 -10.22 -17.87
N GLY A 503 30.78 -10.25 -18.08
CA GLY A 503 31.73 -11.06 -17.30
C GLY A 503 31.77 -10.76 -15.80
N ASP A 504 31.41 -9.55 -15.37
CA ASP A 504 31.32 -9.17 -13.95
C ASP A 504 29.93 -9.44 -13.32
N MET A 505 28.89 -9.69 -14.13
CA MET A 505 27.52 -9.94 -13.65
C MET A 505 27.25 -11.42 -13.36
N THR A 506 28.00 -12.34 -13.96
CA THR A 506 27.83 -13.79 -13.78
C THR A 506 28.47 -14.35 -12.50
N SER A 507 29.24 -13.53 -11.76
CA SER A 507 29.90 -13.94 -10.51
C SER A 507 29.06 -13.70 -9.25
N ASN A 508 27.92 -13.00 -9.34
CA ASN A 508 27.07 -12.63 -8.21
C ASN A 508 25.67 -13.28 -8.23
N ALA A 509 25.48 -14.33 -9.04
CA ALA A 509 24.24 -15.11 -9.09
C ALA A 509 24.50 -16.51 -8.49
N ASP A 510 24.76 -16.55 -7.19
CA ASP A 510 24.63 -17.75 -6.33
C ASP A 510 23.67 -17.45 -5.19
#